data_AF-A0A0D6JJA9-F1
#
_entry.id   AF-A0A0D6JJA9-F1
#
_cell.length_a   1.000
_cell.length_b   1.000
_cell.length_c   1.000
_cell.angle_alpha   90.00
_cell.angle_beta   90.00
_cell.angle_gamma   90.00
#
_symmetry.space_group_name_H-M   'P 1'
#
loop_
_entity.id
_entity.type
_entity.pdbx_description
1 polymer ?
#
loop_
_entity_poly.entity_id
_entity_poly.type
_entity_poly.pdbx_seq_one_letter_code
_entity_poly.pdbx_strand_id
1 'polypeptide(L)'
;MNPLVSIDGPVGWAIVASPLAVLAIIALTSLWAGWSGRKDASIDFDSHERHAVAPLTSPVAETVKRVADFAPKPGAASAGTDAVVFEPEASDVADVGGAAVDHAAPQRNQVQADIAAAGRVGDPGPLAALYLSLALLDREAGDEAGAAASLRQSVVFASQANNPEVHARARLELGDIAHRAGDLTMACEHWQMARSLFELAELADEKVDVDARMQRNGCPTDWVLTDF
;
A
#
# COMPACT_ATOMS: atom_id res chain seq x y z
N MET A 1 15.25 35.53 54.00
CA MET A 1 14.31 34.89 54.94
C MET A 1 13.52 33.87 54.15
N ASN A 2 13.92 32.61 54.21
CA ASN A 2 13.28 31.50 53.49
C ASN A 2 12.59 30.59 54.52
N PRO A 3 11.36 30.11 54.30
CA PRO A 3 10.79 29.11 55.18
C PRO A 3 11.36 27.73 54.87
N LEU A 4 11.80 27.07 55.94
CA LEU A 4 12.17 25.66 56.02
C LEU A 4 10.92 24.81 55.79
N VAL A 5 10.99 23.86 54.87
CA VAL A 5 9.98 22.81 54.69
C VAL A 5 10.22 21.72 55.74
N SER A 6 9.26 21.57 56.65
CA SER A 6 9.22 20.50 57.65
C SER A 6 8.57 19.26 57.03
N ILE A 7 9.31 18.15 56.97
CA ILE A 7 8.80 16.83 56.59
C ILE A 7 8.84 15.97 57.86
N ASP A 8 7.74 15.97 58.61
CA ASP A 8 7.48 15.01 59.68
C ASP A 8 6.21 14.26 59.33
N GLY A 9 6.36 13.02 58.86
CA GLY A 9 5.26 12.11 58.51
C GLY A 9 5.74 10.66 58.61
N PRO A 10 5.09 9.79 59.42
CA PRO A 10 5.58 8.46 59.75
C PRO A 10 5.07 7.42 58.73
N VAL A 11 5.51 7.52 57.48
CA VAL A 11 5.33 6.44 56.49
C VAL A 11 6.65 6.23 55.77
N GLY A 12 7.62 5.74 56.54
CA GLY A 12 8.95 5.45 56.07
C GLY A 12 9.43 4.09 56.54
N TRP A 13 8.74 3.00 56.18
CA TRP A 13 9.33 1.66 56.23
C TRP A 13 8.79 0.76 55.12
N ALA A 14 9.74 0.23 54.34
CA ALA A 14 9.69 -1.02 53.59
C ALA A 14 8.82 -1.12 52.32
N ILE A 15 9.41 -0.84 51.15
CA ILE A 15 9.49 -1.82 50.05
C ILE A 15 10.85 -1.65 49.33
N VAL A 16 11.92 -2.20 49.92
CA VAL A 16 13.08 -2.63 49.15
C VAL A 16 12.72 -4.01 48.61
N ALA A 17 12.10 -4.05 47.44
CA ALA A 17 11.79 -5.30 46.77
C ALA A 17 13.10 -5.90 46.21
N SER A 18 13.61 -6.91 46.92
CA SER A 18 14.75 -7.72 46.48
C SER A 18 14.50 -8.32 45.08
N PRO A 19 15.43 -8.20 44.12
CA PRO A 19 15.28 -8.75 42.76
C PRO A 19 15.23 -10.28 42.71
N LEU A 20 15.50 -10.98 43.81
CA LEU A 20 15.41 -12.45 43.91
C LEU A 20 13.98 -12.97 44.14
N ALA A 21 13.01 -12.11 44.50
CA ALA A 21 11.61 -12.54 44.70
C ALA A 21 10.79 -12.57 43.40
N VAL A 22 11.21 -11.86 42.35
CA VAL A 22 10.51 -11.81 41.06
C VAL A 22 10.77 -13.07 40.22
N LEU A 23 11.91 -13.73 40.40
CA LEU A 23 12.26 -14.96 39.67
C LEU A 23 11.55 -16.22 40.21
N ALA A 24 11.02 -16.20 41.44
CA ALA A 24 10.28 -17.34 42.01
C ALA A 24 8.82 -17.41 41.52
N ILE A 25 8.23 -16.31 41.05
CA ILE A 25 6.85 -16.28 40.54
C ILE A 25 6.79 -16.79 39.08
N ILE A 26 7.86 -16.59 38.29
CA ILE A 26 7.92 -17.03 36.89
C ILE A 26 8.15 -18.56 36.76
N ALA A 27 8.64 -19.22 37.81
CA ALA A 27 8.90 -20.66 37.80
C ALA A 27 7.68 -21.54 38.18
N LEU A 28 6.57 -20.96 38.69
CA LEU A 28 5.41 -21.75 39.16
C LEU A 28 4.20 -21.77 38.21
N THR A 29 4.17 -20.96 37.14
CA THR A 29 3.10 -21.03 36.12
C THR A 29 3.45 -21.90 34.90
N SER A 30 4.67 -22.40 34.82
CA SER A 30 5.18 -23.16 33.67
C SER A 30 4.96 -24.67 33.76
N LEU A 31 4.26 -25.16 34.79
CA LEU A 31 4.09 -26.60 35.07
C LEU A 31 2.65 -27.13 34.97
N TRP A 32 1.68 -26.36 34.44
CA TRP A 32 0.28 -26.83 34.36
C TRP A 32 -0.44 -26.61 33.01
N ALA A 33 0.28 -26.28 31.93
CA ALA A 33 -0.32 -26.17 30.58
C ALA A 33 0.33 -27.13 29.55
N GLY A 34 0.87 -28.26 30.03
CA GLY A 34 1.60 -29.23 29.22
C GLY A 34 1.07 -30.64 29.34
N TRP A 35 -0.26 -30.88 29.34
CA TRP A 35 -0.79 -32.25 29.26
C TRP A 35 -2.27 -32.33 28.84
N SER A 36 -2.55 -32.20 27.54
CA SER A 36 -3.72 -32.90 26.96
C SER A 36 -3.61 -33.03 25.44
N GLY A 37 -3.32 -34.25 24.99
CA GLY A 37 -3.92 -34.81 23.78
C GLY A 37 -3.29 -34.45 22.43
N ARG A 38 -2.13 -35.04 22.12
CA ARG A 38 -1.72 -35.25 20.72
C ARG A 38 -2.16 -36.66 20.32
N LYS A 39 -3.24 -36.76 19.54
CA LYS A 39 -3.57 -37.97 18.78
C LYS A 39 -3.28 -37.67 17.32
N ASP A 40 -2.54 -38.58 16.71
CA ASP A 40 -2.09 -38.53 15.34
C ASP A 40 -3.28 -38.38 14.38
N ALA A 41 -3.30 -37.28 13.65
CA ALA A 41 -4.09 -37.13 12.44
C ALA A 41 -3.10 -36.91 11.31
N SER A 42 -2.90 -37.95 10.51
CA SER A 42 -2.30 -37.87 9.18
C SER A 42 -3.06 -36.82 8.37
N ILE A 43 -2.36 -35.78 7.93
CA ILE A 43 -2.90 -34.81 6.97
C ILE A 43 -2.86 -35.47 5.61
N ASP A 44 -4.02 -35.96 5.18
CA ASP A 44 -4.31 -36.31 3.80
C ASP A 44 -4.56 -34.99 3.06
N PHE A 45 -3.76 -34.72 2.03
CA PHE A 45 -3.87 -33.50 1.23
C PHE A 45 -4.84 -33.77 0.08
N ASP A 46 -6.14 -33.79 0.39
CA ASP A 46 -7.19 -33.75 -0.62
C ASP A 46 -8.24 -32.72 -0.20
N SER A 47 -8.31 -31.61 -0.93
CA SER A 47 -9.46 -30.69 -0.89
C SER A 47 -9.50 -29.84 -2.16
N HIS A 48 -9.96 -30.46 -3.24
CA HIS A 48 -10.64 -29.72 -4.31
C HIS A 48 -12.05 -29.34 -3.84
N GLU A 49 -12.17 -28.35 -2.96
CA GLU A 49 -13.43 -27.60 -2.78
C GLU A 49 -13.15 -26.10 -2.85
N ARG A 50 -13.24 -25.58 -4.08
CA ARG A 50 -13.31 -24.15 -4.37
C ARG A 50 -14.63 -23.62 -3.83
N HIS A 51 -14.60 -23.00 -2.66
CA HIS A 51 -15.69 -22.12 -2.23
C HIS A 51 -15.71 -20.92 -3.18
N ALA A 52 -16.72 -20.87 -4.04
CA ALA A 52 -17.01 -19.71 -4.86
C ALA A 52 -17.22 -18.49 -3.95
N VAL A 53 -16.29 -17.54 -4.02
CA VAL A 53 -16.45 -16.21 -3.44
C VAL A 53 -17.63 -15.55 -4.16
N ALA A 54 -18.69 -15.27 -3.41
CA ALA A 54 -19.84 -14.55 -3.95
C ALA A 54 -19.40 -13.16 -4.46
N PRO A 55 -19.87 -12.70 -5.62
CA PRO A 55 -19.47 -11.41 -6.15
C PRO A 55 -19.92 -10.28 -5.20
N LEU A 56 -18.97 -9.47 -4.76
CA LEU A 56 -19.22 -8.29 -3.91
C LEU A 56 -20.03 -7.26 -4.68
N THR A 57 -21.36 -7.24 -4.51
CA THR A 57 -22.24 -6.15 -4.98
C THR A 57 -22.28 -5.00 -3.98
N SER A 58 -21.11 -4.55 -3.52
CA SER A 58 -20.97 -3.41 -2.61
C SER A 58 -20.63 -2.13 -3.38
N PRO A 59 -21.19 -0.96 -3.02
CA PRO A 59 -20.85 0.34 -3.63
C PRO A 59 -19.34 0.67 -3.54
N VAL A 60 -18.59 -0.01 -2.67
CA VAL A 60 -17.12 0.06 -2.60
C VAL A 60 -16.46 -0.63 -3.80
N ALA A 61 -16.97 -1.79 -4.25
CA ALA A 61 -16.46 -2.48 -5.44
C ALA A 61 -16.71 -1.65 -6.71
N GLU A 62 -17.85 -0.96 -6.78
CA GLU A 62 -18.17 0.01 -7.84
C GLU A 62 -17.20 1.20 -7.82
N THR A 63 -16.83 1.70 -6.64
CA THR A 63 -15.90 2.82 -6.48
C THR A 63 -14.47 2.41 -6.84
N VAL A 64 -14.02 1.24 -6.39
CA VAL A 64 -12.71 0.66 -6.75
C VAL A 64 -12.63 0.42 -8.26
N LYS A 65 -13.68 -0.15 -8.86
CA LYS A 65 -13.75 -0.38 -10.30
C LYS A 65 -13.74 0.95 -11.07
N ARG A 66 -14.50 1.95 -10.64
CA ARG A 66 -14.57 3.28 -11.28
C ARG A 66 -13.27 4.06 -11.17
N VAL A 67 -12.51 3.88 -10.09
CA VAL A 67 -11.16 4.46 -9.92
C VAL A 67 -10.12 3.69 -10.75
N ALA A 68 -10.23 2.36 -10.83
CA ALA A 68 -9.37 1.54 -11.68
C ALA A 68 -9.57 1.82 -13.18
N ASP A 69 -10.82 2.09 -13.59
CA ASP A 69 -11.17 2.51 -14.95
C ASP A 69 -10.64 3.91 -15.30
N PHE A 70 -10.23 4.71 -14.29
CA PHE A 70 -9.66 6.05 -14.46
C PHE A 70 -8.12 6.07 -14.42
N ALA A 71 -7.47 4.96 -14.08
CA ALA A 71 -6.02 4.89 -14.12
C ALA A 71 -5.53 5.11 -15.57
N PRO A 72 -4.70 6.13 -15.85
CA PRO A 72 -4.16 6.32 -17.18
C PRO A 72 -3.34 5.10 -17.57
N LYS A 73 -3.63 4.52 -18.75
CA LYS A 73 -2.83 3.43 -19.32
C LYS A 73 -1.35 3.85 -19.31
N PRO A 74 -0.45 3.11 -18.65
CA PRO A 74 0.97 3.43 -18.68
C PRO A 74 1.52 3.12 -20.08
N GLY A 75 1.59 4.14 -20.94
CA GLY A 75 2.08 3.98 -22.30
C GLY A 75 2.12 5.24 -23.18
N ALA A 76 1.54 6.37 -22.75
CA ALA A 76 1.61 7.60 -23.53
C ALA A 76 2.85 8.45 -23.14
N ALA A 77 4.05 7.95 -23.44
CA ALA A 77 5.26 8.77 -23.46
C ALA A 77 5.65 9.07 -24.91
N SER A 78 5.54 10.36 -25.25
CA SER A 78 6.22 11.12 -26.31
C SER A 78 6.91 10.35 -27.44
N ALA A 79 6.26 10.29 -28.60
CA ALA A 79 6.95 10.11 -29.87
C ALA A 79 7.63 11.41 -30.29
N GLY A 80 8.84 11.28 -30.81
CA GLY A 80 9.80 12.35 -31.04
C GLY A 80 9.38 13.40 -32.06
N THR A 81 9.99 14.56 -31.89
CA THR A 81 10.05 15.64 -32.87
C THR A 81 10.90 15.20 -34.06
N ASP A 82 10.25 14.95 -35.19
CA ASP A 82 10.90 15.02 -36.50
C ASP A 82 10.31 16.20 -37.28
N ALA A 83 11.22 17.10 -37.65
CA ALA A 83 10.96 18.31 -38.39
C ALA A 83 10.43 17.98 -39.78
N VAL A 84 9.22 18.47 -40.08
CA VAL A 84 8.75 18.64 -41.46
C VAL A 84 8.45 20.12 -41.67
N VAL A 85 9.01 20.60 -42.77
CA VAL A 85 8.99 21.94 -43.32
C VAL A 85 7.57 22.51 -43.43
N PHE A 86 7.44 23.78 -43.03
CA PHE A 86 6.22 24.58 -43.06
C PHE A 86 6.11 25.34 -44.38
N GLU A 87 4.99 25.22 -45.08
CA GLU A 87 4.36 26.32 -45.82
C GLU A 87 2.82 26.16 -45.77
N PRO A 88 2.05 27.28 -45.77
CA PRO A 88 0.80 27.37 -45.02
C PRO A 88 -0.44 27.47 -45.89
N GLU A 89 -1.49 26.72 -45.57
CA GLU A 89 -2.86 27.08 -45.98
C GLU A 89 -3.77 27.17 -44.76
N ALA A 90 -4.39 28.34 -44.64
CA ALA A 90 -5.25 28.75 -43.56
C ALA A 90 -6.60 28.01 -43.59
N SER A 91 -7.02 27.47 -42.45
CA SER A 91 -8.43 27.21 -42.13
C SER A 91 -8.58 26.93 -40.64
N ASP A 92 -9.26 27.85 -39.94
CA ASP A 92 -10.00 27.67 -38.70
C ASP A 92 -9.27 27.17 -37.44
N VAL A 93 -8.74 28.14 -36.68
CA VAL A 93 -8.49 28.02 -35.24
C VAL A 93 -9.82 28.03 -34.50
N ALA A 94 -10.35 26.85 -34.21
CA ALA A 94 -11.30 26.66 -33.11
C ALA A 94 -10.51 26.39 -31.83
N ASP A 95 -10.47 27.42 -30.99
CA ASP A 95 -10.16 27.36 -29.58
C ASP A 95 -10.94 26.21 -28.89
N VAL A 96 -10.23 25.19 -28.45
CA VAL A 96 -10.70 24.24 -27.42
C VAL A 96 -9.72 24.28 -26.26
N GLY A 97 -9.45 25.49 -25.76
CA GLY A 97 -9.02 25.70 -24.39
C GLY A 97 -10.25 25.72 -23.47
N GLY A 98 -10.49 24.64 -22.72
CA GLY A 98 -11.35 24.71 -21.53
C GLY A 98 -12.33 23.56 -21.33
N ALA A 99 -11.93 22.59 -20.51
CA ALA A 99 -12.84 21.79 -19.66
C ALA A 99 -12.10 20.90 -18.62
N ALA A 100 -10.80 21.09 -18.34
CA ALA A 100 -10.09 20.33 -17.30
C ALA A 100 -10.11 21.07 -15.95
N VAL A 101 -11.27 21.59 -15.54
CA VAL A 101 -11.41 22.41 -14.32
C VAL A 101 -12.42 21.77 -13.34
N ASP A 102 -11.98 21.64 -12.09
CA ASP A 102 -12.75 21.66 -10.83
C ASP A 102 -13.45 20.41 -10.25
N HIS A 103 -13.36 19.22 -10.84
CA HIS A 103 -13.96 18.01 -10.20
C HIS A 103 -13.02 17.29 -9.23
N ALA A 104 -11.70 17.49 -9.36
CA ALA A 104 -10.68 16.79 -8.56
C ALA A 104 -10.70 17.20 -7.08
N ALA A 105 -10.94 18.48 -6.76
CA ALA A 105 -10.97 18.95 -5.38
C ALA A 105 -12.18 18.42 -4.58
N PRO A 106 -13.43 18.45 -5.11
CA PRO A 106 -14.57 17.77 -4.49
C PRO A 106 -14.33 16.27 -4.28
N GLN A 107 -13.71 15.59 -5.24
CA GLN A 107 -13.44 14.15 -5.15
C GLN A 107 -12.39 13.83 -4.08
N ARG A 108 -11.31 14.62 -3.99
CA ARG A 108 -10.28 14.48 -2.95
C ARG A 108 -10.88 14.65 -1.55
N ASN A 109 -11.72 15.67 -1.36
CA ASN A 109 -12.39 15.92 -0.09
C ASN A 109 -13.32 14.77 0.31
N GLN A 110 -14.02 14.17 -0.67
CA GLN A 110 -14.87 13.01 -0.41
C GLN A 110 -14.04 11.80 0.03
N VAL A 111 -12.96 11.48 -0.68
CA VAL A 111 -12.07 10.36 -0.30
C VAL A 111 -11.48 10.56 1.10
N GLN A 112 -11.10 11.79 1.47
CA GLN A 112 -10.63 12.10 2.82
C GLN A 112 -11.72 11.89 3.89
N ALA A 113 -12.96 12.28 3.60
CA ALA A 113 -14.08 12.02 4.50
C ALA A 113 -14.33 10.51 4.69
N ASP A 114 -14.22 9.74 3.61
CA ASP A 114 -14.38 8.28 3.62
C ASP A 114 -13.23 7.60 4.39
N ILE A 115 -11.99 8.06 4.25
CA ILE A 115 -10.84 7.61 5.06
C ILE A 115 -11.12 7.85 6.55
N ALA A 116 -11.59 9.05 6.90
CA ALA A 116 -11.90 9.38 8.28
C ALA A 116 -13.04 8.52 8.85
N ALA A 117 -14.02 8.17 8.01
CA ALA A 117 -15.11 7.27 8.39
C ALA A 117 -14.63 5.83 8.58
N ALA A 118 -13.91 5.27 7.62
CA ALA A 118 -13.34 3.93 7.67
C ALA A 118 -12.35 3.77 8.84
N GLY A 119 -11.54 4.80 9.11
CA GLY A 119 -10.60 4.83 10.24
C GLY A 119 -11.25 4.73 11.61
N ARG A 120 -12.49 5.20 11.77
CA ARG A 120 -13.27 5.03 13.02
C ARG A 120 -13.78 3.61 13.20
N VAL A 121 -14.04 2.91 12.10
CA VAL A 121 -14.47 1.50 12.11
C VAL A 121 -13.27 0.58 12.34
N GLY A 122 -12.08 0.99 11.90
CA GLY A 122 -10.85 0.20 12.04
C GLY A 122 -10.75 -0.94 11.03
N ASP A 123 -11.49 -0.87 9.93
CA ASP A 123 -11.44 -1.87 8.85
C ASP A 123 -10.29 -1.54 7.87
N PRO A 124 -9.23 -2.37 7.80
CA PRO A 124 -8.08 -2.09 6.95
C PRO A 124 -8.38 -2.25 5.45
N GLY A 125 -9.39 -3.04 5.07
CA GLY A 125 -9.69 -3.30 3.65
C GLY A 125 -10.07 -2.04 2.88
N PRO A 126 -11.14 -1.32 3.29
CA PRO A 126 -11.54 -0.05 2.69
C PRO A 126 -10.45 1.01 2.77
N LEU A 127 -9.71 1.07 3.90
CA LEU A 127 -8.61 2.04 4.07
C LEU A 127 -7.53 1.86 3.00
N ALA A 128 -7.14 0.63 2.67
CA ALA A 128 -6.13 0.35 1.67
C ALA A 128 -6.48 0.95 0.29
N ALA A 129 -7.73 0.73 -0.16
CA ALA A 129 -8.21 1.22 -1.46
C ALA A 129 -8.44 2.74 -1.46
N LEU A 130 -8.92 3.30 -0.35
CA LEU A 130 -9.13 4.75 -0.23
C LEU A 130 -7.82 5.52 -0.26
N TYR A 131 -6.78 5.04 0.42
CA TYR A 131 -5.45 5.66 0.35
C TYR A 131 -4.80 5.55 -1.03
N LEU A 132 -5.03 4.45 -1.76
CA LEU A 132 -4.60 4.34 -3.15
C LEU A 132 -5.33 5.39 -4.02
N SER A 133 -6.63 5.55 -3.83
CA SER A 133 -7.44 6.53 -4.57
C SER A 133 -6.99 7.97 -4.27
N LEU A 134 -6.72 8.29 -3.00
CA LEU A 134 -6.20 9.60 -2.60
C LEU A 134 -4.85 9.87 -3.27
N ALA A 135 -3.97 8.87 -3.35
CA ALA A 135 -2.70 9.02 -4.00
C ALA A 135 -2.82 9.35 -5.50
N LEU A 136 -3.72 8.68 -6.21
CA LEU A 136 -3.95 8.96 -7.64
C LEU A 136 -4.45 10.40 -7.85
N LEU A 137 -5.37 10.88 -7.00
CA LEU A 137 -5.83 12.27 -7.01
C LEU A 137 -4.72 13.26 -6.68
N ASP A 138 -3.85 12.93 -5.72
CA ASP A 138 -2.70 13.76 -5.38
C ASP A 138 -1.72 13.84 -6.57
N ARG A 139 -1.48 12.73 -7.29
CA ARG A 139 -0.66 12.72 -8.51
C ARG A 139 -1.27 13.55 -9.64
N GLU A 140 -2.58 13.44 -9.87
CA GLU A 140 -3.30 14.25 -10.87
C GLU A 140 -3.19 15.75 -10.56
N ALA A 141 -3.14 16.11 -9.27
CA ALA A 141 -2.90 17.48 -8.82
C ALA A 141 -1.42 17.90 -8.86
N GLY A 142 -0.50 17.01 -9.26
CA GLY A 142 0.95 17.25 -9.27
C GLY A 142 1.62 17.16 -7.89
N ASP A 143 0.90 16.72 -6.86
CA ASP A 143 1.40 16.52 -5.49
C ASP A 143 2.01 15.10 -5.35
N GLU A 144 3.17 14.89 -5.96
CA GLU A 144 3.91 13.62 -5.90
C GLU A 144 4.30 13.23 -4.46
N ALA A 145 4.53 14.21 -3.58
CA ALA A 145 4.88 13.97 -2.19
C ALA A 145 3.67 13.47 -1.38
N GLY A 146 2.51 14.12 -1.54
CA GLY A 146 1.24 13.67 -0.98
C GLY A 146 0.86 12.28 -1.48
N ALA A 147 1.01 12.06 -2.79
CA ALA A 147 0.78 10.75 -3.40
C ALA A 147 1.65 9.66 -2.77
N ALA A 148 2.96 9.87 -2.65
CA ALA A 148 3.86 8.91 -2.03
C ALA A 148 3.50 8.63 -0.56
N ALA A 149 3.04 9.64 0.19
CA ALA A 149 2.57 9.44 1.56
C ALA A 149 1.31 8.56 1.61
N SER A 150 0.32 8.86 0.77
CA SER A 150 -0.92 8.10 0.64
C SER A 150 -0.67 6.66 0.19
N LEU A 151 0.23 6.43 -0.78
CA LEU A 151 0.61 5.07 -1.23
C LEU A 151 1.27 4.24 -0.12
N ARG A 152 2.13 4.84 0.71
CA ARG A 152 2.72 4.13 1.85
C ARG A 152 1.65 3.70 2.86
N GLN A 153 0.64 4.52 3.11
CA GLN A 153 -0.51 4.13 3.93
C GLN A 153 -1.30 2.99 3.26
N SER A 154 -1.56 3.08 1.96
CA SER A 154 -2.24 2.01 1.22
C SER A 154 -1.49 0.67 1.35
N VAL A 155 -0.17 0.65 1.19
CA VAL A 155 0.66 -0.54 1.40
C VAL A 155 0.50 -1.13 2.80
N VAL A 156 0.49 -0.29 3.84
CA VAL A 156 0.32 -0.74 5.24
C VAL A 156 -1.05 -1.40 5.43
N PHE A 157 -2.12 -0.75 4.99
CA PHE A 157 -3.47 -1.26 5.16
C PHE A 157 -3.76 -2.48 4.26
N ALA A 158 -3.23 -2.51 3.04
CA ALA A 158 -3.37 -3.64 2.13
C ALA A 158 -2.70 -4.90 2.72
N SER A 159 -1.53 -4.74 3.34
CA SER A 159 -0.87 -5.83 4.06
C SER A 159 -1.70 -6.32 5.25
N GLN A 160 -2.27 -5.41 6.05
CA GLN A 160 -3.14 -5.78 7.18
C GLN A 160 -4.42 -6.51 6.73
N ALA A 161 -4.96 -6.11 5.59
CA ALA A 161 -6.16 -6.68 5.00
C ALA A 161 -5.89 -7.98 4.19
N ASN A 162 -4.64 -8.43 4.06
CA ASN A 162 -4.24 -9.50 3.14
C ASN A 162 -4.77 -9.29 1.71
N ASN A 163 -4.68 -8.05 1.21
CA ASN A 163 -5.12 -7.69 -0.13
C ASN A 163 -3.90 -7.50 -1.06
N PRO A 164 -3.45 -8.56 -1.77
CA PRO A 164 -2.25 -8.50 -2.60
C PRO A 164 -2.42 -7.59 -3.82
N GLU A 165 -3.63 -7.46 -4.38
CA GLU A 165 -3.91 -6.60 -5.54
C GLU A 165 -3.66 -5.12 -5.22
N VAL A 166 -4.29 -4.60 -4.16
CA VAL A 166 -4.13 -3.19 -3.76
C VAL A 166 -2.68 -2.92 -3.34
N HIS A 167 -2.05 -3.88 -2.66
CA HIS A 167 -0.64 -3.79 -2.29
C HIS A 167 0.25 -3.70 -3.55
N ALA A 168 0.02 -4.56 -4.54
CA ALA A 168 0.76 -4.56 -5.80
C ALA A 168 0.63 -3.22 -6.52
N ARG A 169 -0.60 -2.71 -6.67
CA ARG A 169 -0.86 -1.44 -7.34
C ARG A 169 -0.17 -0.28 -6.62
N ALA A 170 -0.27 -0.21 -5.29
CA ALA A 170 0.38 0.85 -4.53
C ALA A 170 1.91 0.82 -4.65
N ARG A 171 2.50 -0.39 -4.73
CA ARG A 171 3.93 -0.57 -4.98
C ARG A 171 4.34 -0.19 -6.39
N LEU A 172 3.54 -0.52 -7.39
CA LEU A 172 3.77 -0.13 -8.78
C LEU A 172 3.87 1.40 -8.90
N GLU A 173 2.91 2.10 -8.27
CA GLU A 173 2.86 3.56 -8.23
C GLU A 173 4.06 4.17 -7.50
N LEU A 174 4.46 3.63 -6.35
CA LEU A 174 5.67 4.08 -5.63
C LEU A 174 6.93 3.91 -6.48
N GLY A 175 7.04 2.81 -7.23
CA GLY A 175 8.15 2.60 -8.15
C GLY A 175 8.18 3.63 -9.28
N ASP A 176 7.01 4.00 -9.80
CA ASP A 176 6.90 5.04 -10.82
C ASP A 176 7.28 6.43 -10.30
N ILE A 177 6.91 6.75 -9.06
CA ILE A 177 7.34 7.98 -8.39
C ILE A 177 8.87 8.00 -8.24
N ALA A 178 9.46 6.93 -7.72
CA ALA A 178 10.91 6.82 -7.55
C ALA A 178 11.65 6.96 -8.88
N HIS A 179 11.14 6.30 -9.94
CA HIS A 179 11.70 6.39 -11.27
C HIS A 179 11.67 7.82 -11.82
N ARG A 180 10.54 8.53 -11.69
CA ARG A 180 10.44 9.94 -12.09
C ARG A 180 11.38 10.85 -11.29
N ALA A 181 11.67 10.50 -10.05
CA ALA A 181 12.65 11.20 -9.21
C ALA A 181 14.12 10.86 -9.57
N GLY A 182 14.36 9.95 -10.52
CA GLY A 182 15.70 9.50 -10.91
C GLY A 182 16.30 8.43 -10.01
N ASP A 183 15.52 7.89 -9.06
CA ASP A 183 15.94 6.81 -8.17
C ASP A 183 15.53 5.45 -8.75
N LEU A 184 16.35 4.98 -9.70
CA LEU A 184 16.11 3.69 -10.36
C LEU A 184 16.23 2.50 -9.40
N THR A 185 17.10 2.59 -8.39
CA THR A 185 17.26 1.53 -7.39
C THR A 185 15.95 1.32 -6.63
N MET A 186 15.40 2.38 -6.04
CA MET A 186 14.11 2.31 -5.35
C MET A 186 12.96 1.93 -6.29
N ALA A 187 13.00 2.39 -7.54
CA ALA A 187 12.00 2.02 -8.54
C ALA A 187 11.98 0.50 -8.78
N CYS A 188 13.15 -0.10 -9.03
CA CYS A 188 13.28 -1.53 -9.27
C CYS A 188 12.83 -2.36 -8.06
N GLU A 189 13.17 -1.94 -6.83
CA GLU A 189 12.71 -2.61 -5.61
C GLU A 189 11.18 -2.63 -5.53
N HIS A 190 10.55 -1.48 -5.76
CA HIS A 190 9.10 -1.35 -5.73
C HIS A 190 8.41 -2.17 -6.82
N TRP A 191 8.93 -2.16 -8.05
CA TRP A 191 8.39 -2.97 -9.15
C TRP A 191 8.57 -4.46 -8.93
N GLN A 192 9.70 -4.91 -8.37
CA GLN A 192 9.90 -6.33 -8.00
C GLN A 192 8.86 -6.80 -6.98
N MET A 193 8.60 -5.99 -5.95
CA MET A 193 7.59 -6.32 -4.96
C MET A 193 6.18 -6.32 -5.57
N ALA A 194 5.87 -5.37 -6.47
CA ALA A 194 4.60 -5.34 -7.19
C ALA A 194 4.40 -6.60 -8.04
N ARG A 195 5.43 -7.01 -8.79
CA ARG A 195 5.44 -8.23 -9.60
C ARG A 195 5.09 -9.47 -8.78
N SER A 196 5.73 -9.66 -7.63
CA SER A 196 5.46 -10.81 -6.75
C SER A 196 4.04 -10.78 -6.15
N LEU A 197 3.50 -9.58 -5.90
CA LEU A 197 2.14 -9.44 -5.38
C LEU A 197 1.07 -9.66 -6.47
N PHE A 198 1.33 -9.26 -7.72
CA PHE A 198 0.47 -9.59 -8.85
C PHE A 198 0.45 -11.10 -9.13
N GLU A 199 1.60 -11.78 -8.99
CA GLU A 199 1.64 -13.25 -9.01
C GLU A 199 0.75 -13.85 -7.92
N LEU A 200 0.87 -13.37 -6.67
CA LEU A 200 0.06 -13.83 -5.54
C LEU A 200 -1.44 -13.54 -5.72
N ALA A 201 -1.79 -12.46 -6.42
CA ALA A 201 -3.16 -12.10 -6.75
C ALA A 201 -3.71 -12.82 -7.99
N GLU A 202 -2.92 -13.70 -8.63
CA GLU A 202 -3.26 -14.38 -9.89
C GLU A 202 -3.58 -13.40 -11.05
N LEU A 203 -2.95 -12.23 -11.03
CA LEU A 203 -3.09 -11.15 -12.02
C LEU A 203 -1.94 -11.20 -13.02
N ALA A 204 -2.03 -12.14 -13.96
CA ALA A 204 -0.95 -12.47 -14.89
C ALA A 204 -0.62 -11.34 -15.88
N ASP A 205 -1.64 -10.62 -16.38
CA ASP A 205 -1.45 -9.55 -17.36
C ASP A 205 -0.71 -8.36 -16.72
N GLU A 206 -1.12 -7.96 -15.51
CA GLU A 206 -0.47 -6.93 -14.72
C GLU A 206 0.98 -7.30 -14.41
N LYS A 207 1.24 -8.56 -14.05
CA LYS A 207 2.59 -9.03 -13.84
C LYS A 207 3.44 -8.90 -15.09
N VAL A 208 2.92 -9.28 -16.26
CA VAL A 208 3.63 -9.15 -17.55
C VAL A 208 3.96 -7.69 -17.84
N ASP A 209 3.04 -6.76 -17.55
CA ASP A 209 3.29 -5.33 -17.70
C ASP A 209 4.41 -4.81 -16.79
N VAL A 210 4.46 -5.30 -15.54
CA VAL A 210 5.55 -4.98 -14.60
C VAL A 210 6.87 -5.58 -15.07
N ASP A 211 6.87 -6.84 -15.54
CA ASP A 211 8.06 -7.49 -16.11
C ASP A 211 8.62 -6.69 -17.28
N ALA A 212 7.76 -6.30 -18.22
CA ALA A 212 8.16 -5.51 -19.38
C ALA A 212 8.67 -4.10 -18.96
N ARG A 213 8.05 -3.48 -17.94
CA ARG A 213 8.51 -2.20 -17.38
C ARG A 213 9.90 -2.34 -16.77
N MET A 214 10.13 -3.38 -15.98
CA MET A 214 11.42 -3.65 -15.36
C MET A 214 12.51 -3.87 -16.40
N GLN A 215 12.25 -4.69 -17.43
CA GLN A 215 13.20 -4.94 -18.53
C GLN A 215 13.57 -3.65 -19.27
N ARG A 216 12.59 -2.81 -19.62
CA ARG A 216 12.83 -1.54 -20.33
C ARG A 216 13.68 -0.54 -19.53
N ASN A 217 13.66 -0.64 -18.20
CA ASN A 217 14.41 0.25 -17.31
C ASN A 217 15.68 -0.41 -16.74
N GLY A 218 16.07 -1.59 -17.23
CA GLY A 218 17.30 -2.27 -16.78
C GLY A 218 17.23 -2.84 -15.36
N CYS A 219 16.02 -3.04 -14.83
CA CYS A 219 15.85 -3.72 -13.55
C CYS A 219 16.09 -5.23 -13.72
N PRO A 220 16.79 -5.89 -12.77
CA PRO A 220 16.95 -7.34 -12.81
C PRO A 220 15.60 -8.03 -12.66
N THR A 221 15.15 -8.71 -13.72
CA THR A 221 13.92 -9.52 -13.73
C THR A 221 14.19 -11.01 -13.52
N ASP A 222 15.43 -11.43 -13.76
CA ASP A 222 15.87 -12.80 -13.59
C ASP A 222 16.75 -12.90 -12.34
N TRP A 223 16.25 -13.59 -11.32
CA TRP A 223 17.02 -13.92 -10.12
C TRP A 223 17.80 -15.22 -10.27
N VAL A 224 17.79 -15.84 -11.47
CA VAL A 224 18.84 -16.79 -11.81
C VAL A 224 20.13 -15.99 -11.79
N LEU A 225 20.85 -16.13 -10.68
CA LEU A 225 22.30 -16.04 -10.62
C LEU A 225 22.80 -16.84 -11.83
N THR A 226 23.02 -16.16 -12.96
CA THR A 226 23.70 -16.76 -14.10
C THR A 226 25.14 -16.92 -13.66
N ASP A 227 25.42 -18.10 -13.11
CA ASP A 227 26.71 -18.77 -12.95
C ASP A 227 27.86 -17.90 -12.41
N PHE A 228 28.01 -17.90 -11.08
CA PHE A 228 29.30 -17.65 -10.42
C PHE A 228 30.08 -18.95 -10.20
#